data_AF-A0A3C1YTS3-F1
#
_entry.id   AF-A0A3C1YTS3-F1
#
_cell.length_a   1.000
_cell.length_b   1.000
_cell.length_c   1.000
_cell.angle_alpha   90.00
_cell.angle_beta   90.00
_cell.angle_gamma   90.00
#
_symmetry.space_group_name_H-M   'P 1'
#
loop_
_entity.id
_entity.type
_entity.pdbx_description
1 polymer ?
#
loop_
_entity_poly.entity_id
_entity_poly.type
_entity_poly.pdbx_seq_one_letter_code
_entity_poly.pdbx_strand_id
1 'polypeptide(L)'
;GSLGAGTDPERLTIDGIESIKIAGRYHMAFDIPGNDELSGVPSWKTLAGLLINVMLGKKLGTNAILKPLFCYGPHIVLNGQMKLNFVDYNAAKILALKEIVDCPIWPGEPIAFMTQTEDRVQSANATSYHAALAASLDVDAITIASTDEAYSRGPISISSRIDSIRAVTDAFRFMGNAGFSPTSEMQIFKDQLIEKITETLRAVAQAENLPDAINKGFLGNAEDGAYPGKFGKGTVTLAGI
;
A
#
# COMPACT_ATOMS: atom_id res chain seq x y z
N GLY A 1 -13.73 -3.30 -3.85
CA GLY A 1 -13.55 -4.65 -3.24
C GLY A 1 -12.09 -4.87 -2.93
N SER A 2 -11.75 -5.95 -2.24
CA SER A 2 -10.34 -6.35 -2.02
C SER A 2 -10.22 -7.87 -2.05
N LEU A 3 -9.00 -8.37 -2.25
CA LEU A 3 -8.70 -9.80 -2.17
C LEU A 3 -8.91 -10.32 -0.75
N GLY A 4 -8.59 -9.53 0.27
CA GLY A 4 -8.83 -9.87 1.68
C GLY A 4 -10.32 -9.89 2.08
N ALA A 5 -11.21 -9.18 1.37
CA ALA A 5 -12.63 -9.09 1.67
C ALA A 5 -13.51 -10.10 0.92
N GLY A 6 -12.92 -11.05 0.18
CA GLY A 6 -13.68 -12.09 -0.51
C GLY A 6 -14.45 -11.61 -1.75
N THR A 7 -14.00 -10.53 -2.39
CA THR A 7 -14.58 -10.08 -3.67
C THR A 7 -14.20 -11.06 -4.77
N ASP A 8 -15.16 -11.38 -5.65
CA ASP A 8 -14.89 -12.19 -6.85
C ASP A 8 -13.91 -11.48 -7.80
N PRO A 9 -12.87 -12.15 -8.33
CA PRO A 9 -11.85 -11.50 -9.16
C PRO A 9 -12.36 -10.89 -10.48
N GLU A 10 -13.38 -11.47 -11.11
CA GLU A 10 -13.98 -10.88 -12.31
C GLU A 10 -14.67 -9.56 -11.95
N ARG A 11 -15.44 -9.58 -10.85
CA ARG A 11 -16.10 -8.39 -10.34
C ARG A 11 -15.11 -7.30 -9.95
N LEU A 12 -14.05 -7.67 -9.23
CA LEU A 12 -12.98 -6.75 -8.81
C LEU A 12 -12.33 -6.07 -10.03
N THR A 13 -12.06 -6.85 -11.08
CA THR A 13 -11.43 -6.36 -12.31
C THR A 13 -12.33 -5.37 -13.05
N ILE A 14 -13.61 -5.70 -13.25
CA ILE A 14 -14.55 -4.83 -13.96
C ILE A 14 -14.82 -3.54 -13.18
N ASP A 15 -15.11 -3.63 -11.87
CA ASP A 15 -15.35 -2.44 -11.04
C ASP A 15 -14.11 -1.52 -11.02
N GLY A 16 -12.90 -2.12 -10.97
CA GLY A 16 -11.64 -1.38 -11.03
C GLY A 16 -11.46 -0.66 -12.36
N ILE A 17 -11.64 -1.36 -13.49
CA ILE A 17 -11.53 -0.76 -14.83
C ILE A 17 -12.53 0.38 -15.02
N GLU A 18 -13.79 0.19 -14.63
CA GLU A 18 -14.81 1.24 -14.76
C GLU A 18 -14.51 2.44 -13.87
N SER A 19 -13.99 2.22 -12.65
CA SER A 19 -13.54 3.30 -11.77
C SER A 19 -12.39 4.11 -12.40
N ILE A 20 -11.41 3.44 -13.00
CA ILE A 20 -10.29 4.09 -13.70
C ILE A 20 -10.79 4.86 -14.92
N LYS A 21 -11.71 4.30 -15.72
CA LYS A 21 -12.35 5.00 -16.85
C LYS A 21 -13.09 6.25 -16.39
N ILE A 22 -13.82 6.18 -15.27
CA ILE A 22 -14.49 7.35 -14.67
C ILE A 22 -13.46 8.42 -14.32
N ALA A 23 -12.37 8.06 -13.63
CA ALA A 23 -11.30 9.00 -13.28
C ALA A 23 -10.71 9.67 -14.53
N GLY A 24 -10.42 8.88 -15.58
CA GLY A 24 -9.94 9.40 -16.87
C GLY A 24 -10.90 10.36 -17.55
N ARG A 25 -12.22 10.06 -17.55
CA ARG A 25 -13.24 10.96 -18.12
C ARG A 25 -13.28 12.34 -17.47
N TYR A 26 -12.94 12.43 -16.20
CA TYR A 26 -12.93 13.69 -15.44
C TYR A 26 -11.53 14.26 -15.20
N HIS A 27 -10.50 13.72 -15.87
CA HIS A 27 -9.10 14.12 -15.70
C HIS A 27 -8.63 14.09 -14.23
N MET A 28 -9.17 13.16 -13.45
CA MET A 28 -8.78 12.95 -12.06
C MET A 28 -7.71 11.86 -11.99
N ALA A 29 -6.70 12.09 -11.14
CA ALA A 29 -5.84 11.01 -10.69
C ALA A 29 -6.64 10.04 -9.81
N PHE A 30 -6.22 8.79 -9.77
CA PHE A 30 -6.82 7.77 -8.91
C PHE A 30 -5.75 7.09 -8.07
N ASP A 31 -6.10 6.71 -6.86
CA ASP A 31 -5.22 5.99 -5.97
C ASP A 31 -5.74 4.57 -5.72
N ILE A 32 -4.81 3.64 -5.55
CA ILE A 32 -5.14 2.26 -5.17
C ILE A 32 -4.25 1.87 -3.99
N PRO A 33 -4.84 1.62 -2.81
CA PRO A 33 -4.08 1.33 -1.61
C PRO A 33 -3.54 -0.10 -1.61
N GLY A 34 -2.30 -0.27 -1.14
CA GLY A 34 -1.64 -1.57 -0.98
C GLY A 34 -2.12 -2.38 0.22
N ASN A 35 -3.43 -2.42 0.49
CA ASN A 35 -4.00 -2.99 1.72
C ASN A 35 -3.81 -4.47 1.89
N ASP A 36 -3.52 -5.19 0.81
CA ASP A 36 -3.30 -6.63 0.88
C ASP A 36 -2.12 -6.97 1.82
N GLU A 37 -1.16 -6.04 2.04
CA GLU A 37 -0.11 -6.24 3.07
C GLU A 37 -0.69 -6.40 4.49
N LEU A 38 -1.86 -5.82 4.78
CA LEU A 38 -2.52 -5.89 6.09
C LEU A 38 -3.12 -7.28 6.35
N SER A 39 -3.55 -7.98 5.31
CA SER A 39 -4.05 -9.35 5.45
C SER A 39 -2.93 -10.40 5.47
N GLY A 40 -1.69 -9.98 5.25
CA GLY A 40 -0.50 -10.83 5.25
C GLY A 40 0.15 -11.00 3.89
N VAL A 41 -0.36 -10.37 2.82
CA VAL A 41 0.23 -10.54 1.50
C VAL A 41 1.63 -9.93 1.50
N PRO A 42 2.65 -10.64 1.00
CA PRO A 42 3.99 -10.10 0.93
C PRO A 42 4.06 -8.79 0.14
N SER A 43 4.85 -7.84 0.62
CA SER A 43 4.93 -6.50 0.03
C SER A 43 5.19 -6.52 -1.47
N TRP A 44 6.06 -7.40 -1.98
CA TRP A 44 6.34 -7.45 -3.42
C TRP A 44 5.12 -7.83 -4.28
N LYS A 45 4.20 -8.68 -3.79
CA LYS A 45 2.97 -9.03 -4.52
C LYS A 45 2.01 -7.85 -4.53
N THR A 46 1.86 -7.18 -3.40
CA THR A 46 1.07 -5.95 -3.28
C THR A 46 1.60 -4.86 -4.20
N LEU A 47 2.91 -4.60 -4.16
CA LEU A 47 3.56 -3.59 -5.00
C LEU A 47 3.44 -3.93 -6.49
N ALA A 48 3.52 -5.20 -6.88
CA ALA A 48 3.23 -5.64 -8.24
C ALA A 48 1.78 -5.31 -8.65
N GLY A 49 0.82 -5.54 -7.76
CA GLY A 49 -0.58 -5.11 -7.94
C GLY A 49 -0.73 -3.61 -8.18
N LEU A 50 0.00 -2.78 -7.42
CA LEU A 50 0.02 -1.32 -7.63
C LEU A 50 0.57 -0.95 -9.01
N LEU A 51 1.65 -1.59 -9.45
CA LEU A 51 2.28 -1.33 -10.76
C LEU A 51 1.39 -1.77 -11.93
N ILE A 52 0.63 -2.86 -11.79
CA ILE A 52 -0.39 -3.25 -12.77
C ILE A 52 -1.43 -2.13 -12.93
N ASN A 53 -1.87 -1.56 -11.82
CA ASN A 53 -2.82 -0.46 -11.83
C ASN A 53 -2.25 0.83 -12.44
N VAL A 54 -0.98 1.15 -12.22
CA VAL A 54 -0.30 2.24 -12.94
C VAL A 54 -0.39 2.03 -14.46
N MET A 55 -0.09 0.82 -14.92
CA MET A 55 -0.16 0.49 -16.34
C MET A 55 -1.59 0.52 -16.91
N LEU A 56 -2.58 0.07 -16.13
CA LEU A 56 -4.00 0.20 -16.50
C LEU A 56 -4.42 1.67 -16.61
N GLY A 57 -4.05 2.50 -15.64
CA GLY A 57 -4.29 3.94 -15.67
C GLY A 57 -3.72 4.58 -16.92
N LYS A 58 -2.42 4.35 -17.19
CA LYS A 58 -1.73 4.85 -18.39
C LYS A 58 -2.44 4.43 -19.68
N LYS A 59 -2.85 3.16 -19.78
CA LYS A 59 -3.55 2.63 -20.96
C LYS A 59 -4.94 3.25 -21.13
N LEU A 60 -5.59 3.64 -20.03
CA LEU A 60 -6.92 4.27 -20.03
C LEU A 60 -6.86 5.81 -20.03
N GLY A 61 -5.67 6.40 -20.18
CA GLY A 61 -5.49 7.86 -20.29
C GLY A 61 -5.64 8.61 -18.96
N THR A 62 -5.37 7.97 -17.84
CA THR A 62 -5.36 8.61 -16.50
C THR A 62 -4.09 8.28 -15.72
N ASN A 63 -3.82 9.06 -14.68
CA ASN A 63 -2.64 8.93 -13.84
C ASN A 63 -3.00 8.23 -12.53
N ALA A 64 -2.24 7.19 -12.21
CA ALA A 64 -2.31 6.54 -10.91
C ALA A 64 -1.47 7.29 -9.87
N ILE A 65 -1.80 7.13 -8.60
CA ILE A 65 -0.97 7.48 -7.44
C ILE A 65 -0.66 6.18 -6.72
N LEU A 66 0.63 5.88 -6.53
CA LEU A 66 1.07 4.68 -5.82
C LEU A 66 0.90 4.88 -4.31
N LYS A 67 0.20 3.95 -3.65
CA LYS A 67 0.01 4.00 -2.19
C LYS A 67 0.58 2.76 -1.50
N PRO A 68 1.93 2.61 -1.46
CA PRO A 68 2.56 1.56 -0.66
C PRO A 68 2.27 1.76 0.82
N LEU A 69 2.21 0.69 1.61
CA LEU A 69 1.98 0.83 3.04
C LEU A 69 3.28 0.99 3.82
N PHE A 70 3.26 1.85 4.83
CA PHE A 70 4.23 1.83 5.92
C PHE A 70 3.59 1.09 7.09
N CYS A 71 3.53 -0.25 6.96
CA CYS A 71 2.82 -1.11 7.91
C CYS A 71 3.72 -2.20 8.50
N TYR A 72 3.41 -2.62 9.72
CA TYR A 72 3.98 -3.80 10.36
C TYR A 72 3.05 -5.01 10.22
N GLY A 73 2.74 -5.35 8.96
CA GLY A 73 1.78 -6.40 8.60
C GLY A 73 2.26 -7.83 8.91
N PRO A 74 1.38 -8.84 8.86
CA PRO A 74 1.67 -10.20 9.31
C PRO A 74 2.92 -10.84 8.67
N HIS A 75 3.08 -10.74 7.35
CA HIS A 75 4.26 -11.27 6.67
C HIS A 75 5.56 -10.61 7.13
N ILE A 76 5.52 -9.30 7.39
CA ILE A 76 6.67 -8.51 7.86
C ILE A 76 7.08 -8.95 9.27
N VAL A 77 6.10 -9.23 10.13
CA VAL A 77 6.35 -9.73 11.49
C VAL A 77 6.96 -11.12 11.44
N LEU A 78 6.37 -12.04 10.68
CA LEU A 78 6.78 -13.45 10.63
C LEU A 78 8.18 -13.64 10.05
N ASN A 79 8.58 -12.79 9.10
CA ASN A 79 9.87 -12.89 8.41
C ASN A 79 10.89 -11.86 8.91
N GLY A 80 10.54 -11.03 9.89
CA GLY A 80 11.47 -10.17 10.62
C GLY A 80 12.04 -8.99 9.84
N GLN A 81 11.43 -8.56 8.73
CA GLN A 81 11.96 -7.48 7.89
C GLN A 81 12.08 -6.13 8.60
N MET A 82 11.32 -5.93 9.69
CA MET A 82 11.40 -4.73 10.52
C MET A 82 11.82 -5.05 11.97
N LYS A 83 12.46 -6.20 12.21
CA LYS A 83 12.86 -6.63 13.57
C LYS A 83 13.86 -5.67 14.22
N LEU A 84 14.77 -5.10 13.42
CA LEU A 84 15.81 -4.19 13.91
C LEU A 84 15.32 -2.73 13.95
N ASN A 85 14.63 -2.29 12.90
CA ASN A 85 14.11 -0.94 12.79
C ASN A 85 12.97 -0.87 11.75
N PHE A 86 12.16 0.19 11.80
CA PHE A 86 11.10 0.47 10.83
C PHE A 86 11.58 1.28 9.61
N VAL A 87 12.86 1.65 9.55
CA VAL A 87 13.42 2.52 8.51
C VAL A 87 13.74 1.72 7.25
N ASP A 88 14.54 0.66 7.37
CA ASP A 88 15.18 0.00 6.23
C ASP A 88 14.17 -0.60 5.25
N TYR A 89 13.20 -1.38 5.75
CA TYR A 89 12.23 -2.03 4.87
C TYR A 89 11.23 -1.04 4.26
N ASN A 90 10.81 -0.01 5.00
CA ASN A 90 9.93 1.03 4.46
C ASN A 90 10.65 1.89 3.41
N ALA A 91 11.90 2.29 3.67
CA ALA A 91 12.73 2.99 2.70
C ALA A 91 12.97 2.15 1.45
N ALA A 92 13.27 0.86 1.60
CA ALA A 92 13.45 -0.08 0.49
C ALA A 92 12.22 -0.13 -0.43
N LYS A 93 11.00 -0.15 0.13
CA LYS A 93 9.75 -0.12 -0.65
C LYS A 93 9.62 1.14 -1.50
N ILE A 94 9.88 2.32 -0.92
CA ILE A 94 9.79 3.59 -1.67
C ILE A 94 10.87 3.65 -2.76
N LEU A 95 12.11 3.31 -2.41
CA LEU A 95 13.23 3.40 -3.34
C LEU A 95 13.10 2.37 -4.49
N ALA A 96 12.58 1.17 -4.22
CA ALA A 96 12.27 0.20 -5.25
C ALA A 96 11.20 0.73 -6.23
N LEU A 97 10.12 1.34 -5.72
CA LEU A 97 9.09 1.92 -6.59
C LEU A 97 9.62 3.08 -7.43
N LYS A 98 10.39 4.00 -6.84
CA LYS A 98 11.01 5.12 -7.56
C LYS A 98 11.99 4.66 -8.64
N GLU A 99 12.64 3.52 -8.44
CA GLU A 99 13.52 2.93 -9.45
C GLU A 99 12.73 2.30 -10.61
N ILE A 100 11.57 1.71 -10.32
CA ILE A 100 10.75 1.02 -11.33
C ILE A 100 9.92 2.00 -12.16
N VAL A 101 9.34 3.03 -11.54
CA VAL A 101 8.40 3.94 -12.21
C VAL A 101 8.46 5.36 -11.66
N ASP A 102 8.41 6.34 -12.57
CA ASP A 102 8.20 7.74 -12.25
C ASP A 102 6.70 8.03 -12.11
N CYS A 103 6.23 8.11 -10.87
CA CYS A 103 4.82 8.25 -10.51
C CYS A 103 4.71 8.84 -9.09
N PRO A 104 3.69 9.67 -8.79
CA PRO A 104 3.49 10.14 -7.43
C PRO A 104 3.32 8.98 -6.44
N ILE A 105 4.02 9.07 -5.31
CA ILE A 105 3.96 8.10 -4.22
C ILE A 105 3.32 8.76 -3.00
N TRP A 106 2.19 8.21 -2.57
CA TRP A 106 1.45 8.64 -1.40
C TRP A 106 1.33 7.46 -0.42
N PRO A 107 2.38 7.16 0.39
CA PRO A 107 2.29 6.07 1.33
C PRO A 107 1.18 6.27 2.36
N GLY A 108 0.52 5.16 2.67
CA GLY A 108 -0.45 5.06 3.75
C GLY A 108 -1.89 4.82 3.29
N GLU A 109 -2.45 3.75 3.82
CA GLU A 109 -3.68 3.77 4.58
C GLU A 109 -3.31 3.64 6.05
N PRO A 110 -3.62 4.67 6.83
CA PRO A 110 -2.66 5.44 7.63
C PRO A 110 -1.17 5.06 7.60
N ILE A 111 -0.30 6.07 7.57
CA ILE A 111 1.13 5.88 7.85
C ILE A 111 1.30 5.32 9.27
N ALA A 112 2.29 4.45 9.46
CA ALA A 112 2.53 3.74 10.72
C ALA A 112 1.51 2.64 11.06
N PHE A 113 0.74 2.13 10.10
CA PHE A 113 -0.29 1.10 10.35
C PHE A 113 0.28 -0.13 11.06
N MET A 114 -0.42 -0.64 12.08
CA MET A 114 0.03 -1.75 12.94
C MET A 114 1.36 -1.53 13.71
N THR A 115 1.94 -0.33 13.69
CA THR A 115 3.05 0.05 14.58
C THR A 115 2.59 0.89 15.78
N GLN A 116 1.38 1.41 15.69
CA GLN A 116 0.72 2.18 16.74
C GLN A 116 0.30 1.28 17.90
N THR A 117 0.13 1.86 19.09
CA THR A 117 -0.40 1.20 20.27
C THR A 117 -1.69 1.88 20.73
N GLU A 118 -2.37 1.32 21.73
CA GLU A 118 -3.57 1.93 22.31
C GLU A 118 -3.28 3.22 23.10
N ASP A 119 -2.02 3.45 23.46
CA ASP A 119 -1.61 4.68 24.12
C ASP A 119 -1.51 5.82 23.09
N ARG A 120 -2.27 6.88 23.33
CA ARG A 120 -2.37 8.03 22.40
C ARG A 120 -1.02 8.69 22.11
N VAL A 121 -0.14 8.80 23.11
CA VAL A 121 1.17 9.44 22.96
C VAL A 121 2.09 8.55 22.13
N GLN A 122 2.10 7.25 22.41
CA GLN A 122 2.86 6.28 21.61
C GLN A 122 2.36 6.21 20.17
N SER A 123 1.04 6.22 19.96
CA SER A 123 0.42 6.25 18.64
C SER A 123 0.78 7.53 17.86
N ALA A 124 0.76 8.69 18.52
CA ALA A 124 1.22 9.95 17.94
C ALA A 124 2.70 9.89 17.52
N ASN A 125 3.57 9.35 18.40
CA ASN A 125 5.00 9.20 18.12
C ASN A 125 5.26 8.25 16.95
N ALA A 126 4.61 7.09 16.91
CA ALA A 126 4.73 6.13 15.81
C ALA A 126 4.35 6.79 14.47
N THR A 127 3.23 7.52 14.46
CA THR A 127 2.75 8.26 13.30
C THR A 127 3.76 9.34 12.87
N SER A 128 4.29 10.12 13.82
CA SER A 128 5.23 11.21 13.52
C SER A 128 6.58 10.70 13.01
N TYR A 129 7.11 9.59 13.53
CA TYR A 129 8.36 9.01 13.06
C TYR A 129 8.24 8.46 11.64
N HIS A 130 7.16 7.77 11.31
CA HIS A 130 6.94 7.28 9.95
C HIS A 130 6.66 8.43 8.97
N ALA A 131 5.96 9.48 9.41
CA ALA A 131 5.79 10.69 8.60
C ALA A 131 7.13 11.36 8.30
N ALA A 132 8.00 11.53 9.31
CA ALA A 132 9.34 12.06 9.13
C ALA A 132 10.17 11.22 8.14
N LEU A 133 10.12 9.89 8.27
CA LEU A 133 10.79 8.98 7.33
C LEU A 133 10.27 9.18 5.91
N ALA A 134 8.95 9.18 5.72
CA ALA A 134 8.33 9.38 4.42
C ALA A 134 8.72 10.73 3.80
N ALA A 135 8.73 11.81 4.59
CA ALA A 135 9.19 13.12 4.14
C ALA A 135 10.66 13.08 3.68
N SER A 136 11.54 12.43 4.44
CA SER A 136 12.96 12.29 4.06
C SER A 136 13.21 11.42 2.82
N LEU A 137 12.21 10.63 2.42
CA LEU A 137 12.24 9.81 1.21
C LEU A 137 11.64 10.52 0.00
N ASP A 138 11.32 11.82 0.12
CA ASP A 138 10.71 12.68 -0.90
C ASP A 138 9.44 12.06 -1.52
N VAL A 139 8.53 11.53 -0.69
CA VAL A 139 7.21 11.11 -1.16
C VAL A 139 6.28 12.33 -1.34
N ASP A 140 5.29 12.23 -2.21
CA ASP A 140 4.43 13.36 -2.59
C ASP A 140 3.36 13.69 -1.54
N ALA A 141 2.89 12.69 -0.81
CA ALA A 141 1.88 12.86 0.23
C ALA A 141 1.92 11.72 1.25
N ILE A 142 1.26 11.90 2.41
CA ILE A 142 1.08 10.84 3.40
C ILE A 142 -0.36 10.83 3.89
N THR A 143 -0.91 9.63 4.16
CA THR A 143 -2.20 9.50 4.86
C THR A 143 -1.93 9.38 6.35
N ILE A 144 -2.64 10.12 7.20
CA ILE A 144 -2.45 10.12 8.66
C ILE A 144 -3.72 9.63 9.36
N ALA A 145 -3.57 8.73 10.33
CA ALA A 145 -4.63 8.31 11.25
C ALA A 145 -4.70 9.24 12.47
N SER A 146 -5.86 9.26 13.12
CA SER A 146 -5.95 9.74 14.50
C SER A 146 -5.24 8.80 15.47
N THR A 147 -4.81 9.31 16.62
CA THR A 147 -4.10 8.50 17.63
C THR A 147 -4.93 7.34 18.19
N ASP A 148 -6.25 7.38 18.02
CA ASP A 148 -7.18 6.35 18.47
C ASP A 148 -7.55 5.31 17.39
N GLU A 149 -7.01 5.42 16.17
CA GLU A 149 -7.33 4.51 15.05
C GLU A 149 -7.04 3.05 15.41
N ALA A 150 -5.89 2.77 16.03
CA ALA A 150 -5.42 1.42 16.36
C ALA A 150 -6.39 0.62 17.25
N TYR A 151 -7.31 1.30 17.95
CA TYR A 151 -8.29 0.68 18.83
C TYR A 151 -9.70 1.25 18.69
N SER A 152 -10.00 1.98 17.60
CA SER A 152 -11.30 2.60 17.40
C SER A 152 -12.37 1.52 17.12
N ARG A 153 -12.83 0.88 18.20
CA ARG A 153 -14.12 0.18 18.28
C ARG A 153 -15.25 1.16 18.61
N GLY A 154 -14.93 2.46 18.64
CA GLY A 154 -15.83 3.57 18.96
C GLY A 154 -15.49 4.80 18.10
N PRO A 155 -16.22 5.91 18.27
CA PRO A 155 -16.07 7.09 17.43
C PRO A 155 -14.69 7.75 17.60
N ILE A 156 -14.00 7.98 16.49
CA ILE A 156 -12.76 8.76 16.43
C ILE A 156 -12.99 10.15 17.01
N SER A 157 -12.22 10.53 18.03
CA SER A 157 -12.35 11.85 18.65
C SER A 157 -11.62 12.93 17.86
N ILE A 158 -12.14 14.16 17.89
CA ILE A 158 -11.47 15.32 17.27
C ILE A 158 -10.09 15.58 17.91
N SER A 159 -9.97 15.36 19.23
CA SER A 159 -8.70 15.52 19.94
C SER A 159 -7.63 14.54 19.45
N SER A 160 -7.99 13.29 19.18
CA SER A 160 -7.07 12.29 18.65
C SER A 160 -6.55 12.63 17.24
N ARG A 161 -7.37 13.32 16.42
CA ARG A 161 -6.93 13.84 15.12
C ARG A 161 -5.95 15.00 15.28
N ILE A 162 -6.25 15.93 16.20
CA ILE A 162 -5.39 17.08 16.50
C ILE A 162 -4.02 16.61 16.98
N ASP A 163 -3.97 15.59 17.83
CA ASP A 163 -2.71 15.05 18.37
C ASP A 163 -1.81 14.52 17.26
N SER A 164 -2.35 13.69 16.34
CA SER A 164 -1.58 13.19 15.20
C SER A 164 -1.06 14.31 14.31
N ILE A 165 -1.91 15.30 13.99
CA ILE A 165 -1.52 16.44 13.14
C ILE A 165 -0.42 17.26 13.81
N ARG A 166 -0.53 17.54 15.12
CA ARG A 166 0.49 18.27 15.87
C ARG A 166 1.80 17.51 15.93
N ALA A 167 1.77 16.22 16.23
CA ALA A 167 2.96 15.38 16.29
C ALA A 167 3.68 15.30 14.93
N VAL A 168 2.94 15.15 13.82
CA VAL A 168 3.51 15.19 12.47
C VAL A 168 4.08 16.57 12.14
N THR A 169 3.39 17.65 12.51
CA THR A 169 3.88 19.03 12.31
C THR A 169 5.20 19.26 13.04
N ASP A 170 5.28 18.83 14.29
CA ASP A 170 6.50 18.95 15.11
C ASP A 170 7.64 18.10 14.54
N ALA A 171 7.35 16.88 14.07
CA ALA A 171 8.33 16.03 13.42
C ALA A 171 8.88 16.64 12.10
N PHE A 172 8.01 17.20 11.26
CA PHE A 172 8.46 17.91 10.05
C PHE A 172 9.33 19.13 10.39
N ARG A 173 8.95 19.90 11.41
CA ARG A 173 9.76 21.05 11.87
C ARG A 173 11.10 20.61 12.47
N PHE A 174 11.10 19.52 13.22
CA PHE A 174 12.30 18.96 13.85
C PHE A 174 13.30 18.46 12.81
N MET A 175 12.82 17.76 11.79
CA MET A 175 13.66 17.27 10.71
C MET A 175 14.12 18.39 9.78
N GLY A 176 13.23 19.31 9.39
CA GLY A 176 13.54 20.27 8.34
C GLY A 176 14.00 19.56 7.07
N ASN A 177 15.25 19.79 6.67
CA ASN A 177 15.90 19.12 5.53
C ASN A 177 16.86 17.99 5.95
N ALA A 178 16.88 17.61 7.23
CA ALA A 178 17.61 16.43 7.69
C ALA A 178 16.92 15.16 7.17
N GLY A 179 17.68 14.08 7.08
CA GLY A 179 17.19 12.78 6.62
C GLY A 179 17.61 11.64 7.54
N PHE A 180 16.98 10.49 7.31
CA PHE A 180 17.44 9.23 7.90
C PHE A 180 18.57 8.67 7.04
N SER A 181 19.54 8.00 7.68
CA SER A 181 20.53 7.18 6.99
C SER A 181 20.17 5.72 7.22
N PRO A 182 19.48 5.05 6.27
CA PRO A 182 19.21 3.62 6.35
C PRO A 182 20.50 2.81 6.47
N THR A 183 20.40 1.61 7.00
CA THR A 183 21.53 0.67 7.09
C THR A 183 21.76 -0.04 5.75
N SER A 184 22.78 -0.88 5.67
CA SER A 184 23.02 -1.72 4.49
C SER A 184 21.88 -2.70 4.19
N GLU A 185 21.07 -3.07 5.20
CA GLU A 185 19.91 -3.96 5.01
C GLU A 185 18.87 -3.36 4.08
N MET A 186 18.73 -2.03 4.05
CA MET A 186 17.81 -1.36 3.13
C MET A 186 18.10 -1.73 1.68
N GLN A 187 19.37 -1.73 1.27
CA GLN A 187 19.76 -2.04 -0.11
C GLN A 187 19.46 -3.50 -0.45
N ILE A 188 19.72 -4.43 0.49
CA ILE A 188 19.39 -5.85 0.33
C ILE A 188 17.88 -6.04 0.14
N PHE A 189 17.06 -5.39 0.97
CA PHE A 189 15.61 -5.45 0.84
C PHE A 189 15.11 -4.83 -0.46
N LYS A 190 15.70 -3.71 -0.90
CA LYS A 190 15.35 -3.04 -2.15
C LYS A 190 15.57 -3.96 -3.34
N ASP A 191 16.75 -4.58 -3.43
CA ASP A 191 17.10 -5.47 -4.55
C ASP A 191 16.20 -6.71 -4.57
N GLN A 192 15.94 -7.31 -3.40
CA GLN A 192 14.99 -8.43 -3.28
C GLN A 192 13.57 -8.04 -3.67
N LEU A 193 13.11 -6.84 -3.31
CA LEU A 193 11.79 -6.34 -3.69
C LEU A 193 11.69 -6.21 -5.21
N ILE A 194 12.67 -5.58 -5.86
CA ILE A 194 12.67 -5.39 -7.33
C ILE A 194 12.65 -6.75 -8.05
N GLU A 195 13.49 -7.69 -7.61
CA GLU A 195 13.53 -9.05 -8.17
C GLU A 195 12.17 -9.73 -8.06
N LYS A 196 11.62 -9.81 -6.83
CA LYS A 196 10.35 -10.50 -6.56
C LYS A 196 9.14 -9.82 -7.20
N ILE A 197 9.14 -8.48 -7.29
CA ILE A 197 8.12 -7.73 -8.05
C ILE A 197 8.19 -8.14 -9.53
N THR A 198 9.39 -8.17 -10.11
CA THR A 198 9.59 -8.53 -11.51
C THR A 198 9.12 -9.96 -11.79
N GLU A 199 9.47 -10.91 -10.93
CA GLU A 199 8.99 -12.30 -11.01
C GLU A 199 7.46 -12.39 -10.93
N THR A 200 6.86 -11.65 -10.01
CA THR A 200 5.41 -11.62 -9.84
C THR A 200 4.72 -11.07 -11.08
N LEU A 201 5.20 -9.94 -11.62
CA LEU A 201 4.67 -9.35 -12.85
C LEU A 201 4.82 -10.28 -14.04
N ARG A 202 5.94 -11.01 -14.16
CA ARG A 202 6.15 -12.04 -15.19
C ARG A 202 5.14 -13.18 -15.04
N ALA A 203 4.89 -13.67 -13.83
CA ALA A 203 3.90 -14.72 -13.58
C ALA A 203 2.49 -14.26 -13.97
N VAL A 204 2.10 -13.04 -13.55
CA VAL A 204 0.82 -12.43 -13.94
C VAL A 204 0.69 -12.31 -15.46
N ALA A 205 1.75 -11.94 -16.16
CA ALA A 205 1.75 -11.83 -17.62
C ALA A 205 1.60 -13.18 -18.35
N GLN A 206 1.84 -14.32 -17.69
CA GLN A 206 1.61 -15.67 -18.26
C GLN A 206 0.18 -16.17 -18.02
N ALA A 207 -0.61 -15.49 -17.20
CA ALA A 207 -2.03 -15.80 -17.02
C ALA A 207 -2.84 -15.37 -18.25
N GLU A 208 -4.00 -16.00 -18.45
CA GLU A 208 -4.87 -15.65 -19.58
C GLU A 208 -5.42 -14.23 -19.45
N ASN A 209 -5.74 -13.83 -18.23
CA ASN A 209 -6.23 -12.51 -17.86
C ASN A 209 -5.97 -12.22 -16.37
N LEU A 210 -6.25 -10.99 -15.93
CA LEU A 210 -6.02 -10.60 -14.54
C LEU A 210 -6.86 -11.41 -13.52
N PRO A 211 -8.16 -11.70 -13.75
CA PRO A 211 -8.92 -12.62 -12.89
C PRO A 211 -8.26 -14.01 -12.75
N ASP A 212 -7.78 -14.59 -13.85
CA ASP A 212 -7.05 -15.86 -13.85
C ASP A 212 -5.76 -15.77 -13.01
N ALA A 213 -4.97 -14.69 -13.16
CA ALA A 213 -3.77 -14.47 -12.35
C ALA A 213 -4.07 -14.38 -10.84
N ILE A 214 -5.17 -13.70 -10.48
CA ILE A 214 -5.63 -13.58 -9.09
C ILE A 214 -6.06 -14.95 -8.56
N ASN A 215 -6.85 -15.71 -9.33
CA ASN A 215 -7.30 -17.04 -8.94
C ASN A 215 -6.15 -18.05 -8.81
N LYS A 216 -5.11 -17.91 -9.62
CA LYS A 216 -3.84 -18.69 -9.51
C LYS A 216 -2.97 -18.27 -8.33
N GLY A 217 -3.33 -17.19 -7.63
CA GLY A 217 -2.64 -16.74 -6.42
C GLY A 217 -1.37 -15.93 -6.68
N PHE A 218 -1.14 -15.46 -7.91
CA PHE A 218 0.09 -14.71 -8.25
C PHE A 218 0.19 -13.38 -7.51
N LEU A 219 -0.95 -12.73 -7.24
CA LEU A 219 -1.04 -11.49 -6.46
C LEU A 219 -1.38 -11.72 -4.98
N GLY A 220 -1.36 -12.98 -4.52
CA GLY A 220 -1.69 -13.38 -3.17
C GLY A 220 -2.62 -14.60 -3.16
N ASN A 221 -2.35 -15.53 -2.25
CA ASN A 221 -3.16 -16.73 -2.02
C ASN A 221 -3.49 -16.90 -0.54
N ALA A 222 -4.19 -17.99 -0.19
CA ALA A 222 -4.63 -18.24 1.19
C ALA A 222 -3.46 -18.41 2.19
N GLU A 223 -2.28 -18.87 1.73
CA GLU A 223 -1.07 -18.96 2.55
C GLU A 223 -0.46 -17.57 2.81
N ASP A 224 -0.61 -16.66 1.84
CA ASP A 224 -0.27 -15.25 1.99
C ASP A 224 -1.36 -14.46 2.77
N GLY A 225 -2.47 -15.08 3.17
CA GLY A 225 -3.59 -14.37 3.80
C GLY A 225 -4.47 -13.55 2.86
N ALA A 226 -4.41 -13.81 1.54
CA ALA A 226 -5.39 -13.33 0.57
C ALA A 226 -6.47 -14.39 0.33
N TYR A 227 -7.73 -13.97 0.32
CA TYR A 227 -8.86 -14.88 0.13
C TYR A 227 -9.75 -14.39 -1.02
N PRO A 228 -9.31 -14.47 -2.29
CA PRO A 228 -10.15 -14.19 -3.44
C PRO A 228 -11.47 -14.95 -3.28
N GLY A 229 -12.58 -14.22 -3.23
CA GLY A 229 -13.84 -14.80 -2.79
C GLY A 229 -14.83 -14.97 -3.92
N LYS A 230 -16.10 -15.00 -3.54
CA LYS A 230 -17.23 -15.23 -4.47
C LYS A 230 -18.26 -14.10 -4.40
N PHE A 231 -17.98 -13.04 -3.66
CA PHE A 231 -18.90 -11.92 -3.54
C PHE A 231 -19.02 -11.20 -4.88
N GLY A 232 -20.23 -11.18 -5.44
CA GLY A 232 -20.49 -10.66 -6.79
C GLY A 232 -20.23 -11.68 -7.91
N LYS A 233 -19.94 -12.96 -7.60
CA LYS A 233 -19.73 -13.99 -8.61
C LYS A 233 -20.95 -14.14 -9.52
N GLY A 234 -20.71 -14.22 -10.82
CA GLY A 234 -21.76 -14.35 -11.84
C GLY A 234 -22.56 -13.07 -12.10
N THR A 235 -22.20 -11.95 -11.47
CA THR A 235 -22.83 -10.64 -11.75
C THR A 235 -22.21 -9.94 -12.95
N VAL A 236 -21.00 -10.32 -13.35
CA VAL A 236 -20.36 -9.87 -14.59
C VAL A 236 -20.94 -10.69 -15.75
N THR A 237 -21.54 -10.02 -16.73
CA THR A 237 -22.13 -10.68 -17.92
C THR A 237 -21.66 -9.98 -19.19
N LEU A 238 -21.51 -10.73 -20.28
CA LEU A 238 -21.08 -10.22 -21.58
C LEU A 238 -22.04 -9.17 -22.18
N ALA A 239 -23.29 -9.11 -21.72
CA ALA A 239 -24.30 -8.16 -22.20
C ALA A 239 -24.11 -6.73 -21.66
N GLY A 240 -23.15 -6.50 -20.76
CA GLY A 240 -22.87 -5.21 -20.14
C GLY A 240 -21.47 -4.64 -20.39
N ILE A 241 -20.74 -5.15 -21.40
CA ILE A 241 -19.40 -4.68 -21.81
C ILE A 241 -19.48 -4.05 -23.20
#